data_AF-A0AAW5W0Z3-F1
#
_entry.id   AF-A0AAW5W0Z3-F1
#
_cell.length_a   1.000
_cell.length_b   1.000
_cell.length_c   1.000
_cell.angle_alpha   90.00
_cell.angle_beta   90.00
_cell.angle_gamma   90.00
#
_symmetry.space_group_name_H-M   'P 1'
#
loop_
_entity.id
_entity.type
_entity.pdbx_description
1 polymer ?
#
loop_
_entity_poly.entity_id
_entity_poly.type
_entity_poly.pdbx_seq_one_letter_code
_entity_poly.pdbx_strand_id
1 'polypeptide(L)'
;MAWYDLGTVKVTVNSSTVTGTGTKWLAGARQGEGFVAPDGRLYEVLNIASDTSLTLTKPYRGATATGQPYALAPMQGYVKELADRAAELLPALSDMGSAAKGTLATSTIDPVPGRVMRNADWGFGGNSGAVADQDILKNPINGIYRSGSSDVGKPDGTSSGSSYFKFGWGGTYYGLLYASPVQDKFYIRTVNNAKPNAWKELMTVGQYGVGRSGADANLDIFPAADLNALGVGAGSYYYGPLVGDASKLPFDHNVAGYNAGALFHRQAGTAGGQVVVSSSNRLGWRGRRAGAYHTWREAMYVGEYGFGGAQANPTSWEAQKTGWYYRSGAKPAWGGGGFFLDLAYNTTAFNSGLRISTDPYTDNFYMNGAVSGQKTFRNACKLVHDKNIVGDVAGGSVVQSGSNASGQWLRFADGTQICYGNQNFPGNGWNAKPWHYPLAFISRPVVAVSGGGDNGGFAAAPILEIQNTGVIFRKVTGSVENDNWADFFVIAIGRWK
;
A
#
# COMPACT_ATOMS: atom_id res chain seq x y z
N MET A 1 -36.83 63.30 -70.92
CA MET A 1 -36.22 62.36 -71.89
C MET A 1 -37.07 62.40 -73.14
N ALA A 2 -36.52 62.79 -74.29
CA ALA A 2 -37.27 62.79 -75.55
C ALA A 2 -37.41 61.35 -76.06
N TRP A 3 -38.58 60.99 -76.60
CA TRP A 3 -38.78 59.69 -77.24
C TRP A 3 -37.99 59.63 -78.54
N TYR A 4 -37.55 58.43 -78.94
CA TYR A 4 -36.83 58.26 -80.20
C TYR A 4 -37.82 58.12 -81.36
N ASP A 5 -37.84 59.09 -82.27
CA ASP A 5 -38.79 59.21 -83.38
C ASP A 5 -38.13 59.45 -84.75
N LEU A 6 -36.81 59.28 -84.84
CA LEU A 6 -36.04 59.50 -86.06
C LEU A 6 -36.38 58.44 -87.13
N GLY A 7 -36.71 58.90 -88.35
CA GLY A 7 -37.02 58.03 -89.49
C GLY A 7 -38.51 57.66 -89.57
N THR A 8 -38.85 56.71 -90.42
CA THR A 8 -40.23 56.22 -90.59
C THR A 8 -40.30 54.72 -90.55
N VAL A 9 -41.49 54.16 -90.31
CA VAL A 9 -41.70 52.71 -90.24
C VAL A 9 -42.68 52.21 -91.28
N LYS A 10 -42.46 50.96 -91.69
CA LYS A 10 -43.42 50.08 -92.32
C LYS A 10 -43.88 49.06 -91.28
N VAL A 11 -45.18 49.05 -91.04
CA VAL A 11 -45.87 48.08 -90.20
C VAL A 11 -46.87 47.30 -91.04
N THR A 12 -46.96 46.00 -90.81
CA THR A 12 -47.88 45.11 -91.54
C THR A 12 -48.86 44.51 -90.54
N VAL A 13 -50.15 44.54 -90.86
CA VAL A 13 -51.19 43.95 -90.01
C VAL A 13 -50.89 42.48 -89.74
N ASN A 14 -51.08 42.04 -88.50
CA ASN A 14 -50.78 40.69 -88.00
C ASN A 14 -49.31 40.26 -88.11
N SER A 15 -48.37 41.19 -88.31
CA SER A 15 -46.93 40.92 -88.27
C SER A 15 -46.30 41.52 -87.02
N SER A 16 -45.34 40.80 -86.41
CA SER A 16 -44.49 41.34 -85.34
C SER A 16 -43.29 42.12 -85.88
N THR A 17 -43.00 42.08 -87.18
CA THR A 17 -41.85 42.77 -87.77
C THR A 17 -42.20 44.19 -88.15
N VAL A 18 -41.38 45.14 -87.71
CA VAL A 18 -41.42 46.55 -88.12
C VAL A 18 -40.15 46.84 -88.90
N THR A 19 -40.30 47.39 -90.10
CA THR A 19 -39.18 47.77 -90.97
C THR A 19 -39.01 49.28 -90.97
N GLY A 20 -37.83 49.76 -90.59
CA GLY A 20 -37.49 51.18 -90.50
C GLY A 20 -36.83 51.70 -91.77
N THR A 21 -37.04 52.98 -92.06
CA THR A 21 -36.34 53.73 -93.11
C THR A 21 -35.78 55.01 -92.52
N GLY A 22 -34.47 55.25 -92.65
CA GLY A 22 -33.79 56.38 -92.01
C GLY A 22 -33.66 56.28 -90.48
N THR A 23 -33.93 55.10 -89.92
CA THR A 23 -33.87 54.79 -88.50
C THR A 23 -32.45 54.39 -88.08
N LYS A 24 -32.12 54.55 -86.80
CA LYS A 24 -30.86 54.23 -86.11
C LYS A 24 -31.12 53.50 -84.80
N TRP A 25 -31.95 52.46 -84.85
CA TRP A 25 -32.47 51.77 -83.66
C TRP A 25 -31.42 51.14 -82.76
N LEU A 26 -30.27 50.70 -83.28
CA LEU A 26 -29.24 50.08 -82.43
C LEU A 26 -28.59 51.09 -81.48
N ALA A 27 -28.53 52.36 -81.87
CA ALA A 27 -27.95 53.44 -81.06
C ALA A 27 -29.01 54.20 -80.25
N GLY A 28 -30.23 54.30 -80.78
CA GLY A 28 -31.28 55.17 -80.23
C GLY A 28 -32.38 54.48 -79.43
N ALA A 29 -32.43 53.15 -79.43
CA ALA A 29 -33.48 52.38 -78.76
C ALA A 29 -32.92 51.11 -78.11
N ARG A 30 -33.72 50.48 -77.26
CA ARG A 30 -33.36 49.23 -76.58
C ARG A 30 -34.50 48.21 -76.62
N GLN A 31 -34.12 46.94 -76.53
CA GLN A 31 -35.08 45.86 -76.25
C GLN A 31 -35.86 46.17 -74.96
N GLY A 32 -37.17 45.89 -74.97
CA GLY A 32 -38.07 46.17 -73.84
C GLY A 32 -38.65 47.59 -73.82
N GLU A 33 -38.27 48.47 -74.75
CA GLU A 33 -38.90 49.79 -74.88
C GLU A 33 -40.31 49.71 -75.48
N GLY A 34 -41.09 50.76 -75.24
CA GLY A 34 -42.45 50.89 -75.75
C GLY A 34 -42.43 51.49 -77.16
N PHE A 35 -42.72 50.69 -78.17
CA PHE A 35 -42.97 51.13 -79.53
C PHE A 35 -44.39 51.67 -79.67
N VAL A 36 -44.50 52.98 -79.79
CA VAL A 36 -45.74 53.67 -80.14
C VAL A 36 -45.90 53.60 -81.64
N ALA A 37 -46.81 52.74 -82.07
CA ALA A 37 -47.04 52.45 -83.47
C ALA A 37 -48.01 53.46 -84.11
N PRO A 38 -48.12 53.49 -85.46
CA PRO A 38 -48.98 54.44 -86.16
C PRO A 38 -50.49 54.31 -85.84
N ASP A 39 -50.92 53.20 -85.23
CA ASP A 39 -52.30 53.02 -84.77
C ASP A 39 -52.56 53.67 -83.38
N GLY A 40 -51.57 54.37 -82.84
CA GLY A 40 -51.61 55.00 -81.51
C GLY A 40 -51.45 54.01 -80.35
N ARG A 41 -51.23 52.72 -80.64
CA ARG A 41 -51.06 51.69 -79.59
C ARG A 41 -49.60 51.48 -79.27
N LEU A 42 -49.35 51.07 -78.02
CA LEU A 42 -48.03 50.76 -77.52
C LEU A 42 -47.79 49.25 -77.59
N TYR A 43 -46.67 48.88 -78.22
CA TYR A 43 -46.20 47.51 -78.35
C TYR A 43 -44.82 47.42 -77.70
N GLU A 44 -44.50 46.31 -77.07
CA GLU A 44 -43.17 46.11 -76.49
C GLU A 44 -42.22 45.60 -77.57
N VAL A 45 -41.02 46.19 -77.64
CA VAL A 45 -39.96 45.73 -78.54
C VAL A 45 -39.33 44.45 -77.98
N LEU A 46 -39.60 43.32 -78.64
CA LEU A 46 -39.01 42.03 -78.32
C LEU A 46 -37.52 41.97 -78.68
N ASN A 47 -37.14 42.53 -79.82
CA ASN A 47 -35.76 42.50 -80.30
C ASN A 47 -35.52 43.60 -81.34
N ILE A 48 -34.31 44.15 -81.41
CA ILE A 48 -33.86 45.05 -82.47
C ILE A 48 -32.82 44.29 -83.28
N ALA A 49 -33.20 43.80 -84.45
CA ALA A 49 -32.33 42.98 -85.29
C ALA A 49 -31.31 43.83 -86.06
N SER A 50 -31.65 45.07 -86.39
CA SER A 50 -30.76 46.05 -87.04
C SER A 50 -31.31 47.47 -86.89
N ASP A 51 -30.56 48.47 -87.37
CA ASP A 51 -31.02 49.86 -87.45
C ASP A 51 -32.35 50.02 -88.22
N THR A 52 -32.74 49.04 -89.04
CA THR A 52 -33.93 49.08 -89.93
C THR A 52 -34.89 47.91 -89.71
N SER A 53 -34.66 47.04 -88.73
CA SER A 53 -35.57 45.92 -88.43
C SER A 53 -35.70 45.71 -86.94
N LEU A 54 -36.92 45.81 -86.42
CA LEU A 54 -37.26 45.44 -85.04
C LEU A 54 -38.43 44.45 -85.01
N THR A 55 -38.54 43.70 -83.92
CA THR A 55 -39.61 42.73 -83.68
C THR A 55 -40.38 43.12 -82.43
N LEU A 56 -41.70 43.09 -82.50
CA LEU A 56 -42.62 43.35 -81.39
C LEU A 56 -42.98 42.04 -80.68
N THR A 57 -43.22 42.09 -79.36
CA THR A 57 -43.66 40.90 -78.59
C THR A 57 -45.05 40.42 -79.00
N LYS A 58 -45.90 41.34 -79.46
CA LYS A 58 -47.25 41.05 -79.98
C LYS A 58 -47.38 41.59 -81.42
N PRO A 59 -48.05 40.87 -82.33
CA PRO A 59 -48.24 41.33 -83.70
C PRO A 59 -48.97 42.68 -83.77
N TYR A 60 -48.58 43.52 -84.73
CA TYR A 60 -49.19 44.82 -85.00
C TYR A 60 -50.65 44.65 -85.46
N ARG A 61 -51.58 45.39 -84.84
CA ARG A 61 -53.02 45.23 -85.04
C ARG A 61 -53.67 46.35 -85.87
N GLY A 62 -52.91 47.37 -86.25
CA GLY A 62 -53.38 48.43 -87.14
C GLY A 62 -53.34 48.01 -88.62
N ALA A 63 -53.91 48.84 -89.49
CA ALA A 63 -53.83 48.63 -90.93
C ALA A 63 -52.38 48.71 -91.43
N THR A 64 -52.03 47.88 -92.42
CA THR A 64 -50.69 47.90 -93.03
C THR A 64 -50.40 49.28 -93.61
N ALA A 65 -49.29 49.89 -93.18
CA ALA A 65 -48.90 51.24 -93.58
C ALA A 65 -47.38 51.34 -93.72
N THR A 66 -46.93 52.16 -94.68
CA THR A 66 -45.51 52.41 -94.97
C THR A 66 -45.23 53.90 -94.82
N GLY A 67 -44.02 54.25 -94.37
CA GLY A 67 -43.58 55.65 -94.23
C GLY A 67 -44.26 56.40 -93.08
N GLN A 68 -44.74 55.70 -92.05
CA GLN A 68 -45.47 56.30 -90.94
C GLN A 68 -44.56 56.79 -89.81
N PRO A 69 -44.96 57.82 -89.05
CA PRO A 69 -44.28 58.21 -87.83
C PRO A 69 -44.45 57.14 -86.74
N TYR A 70 -43.49 57.07 -85.84
CA TYR A 70 -43.49 56.20 -84.66
C TYR A 70 -42.69 56.90 -83.57
N ALA A 71 -42.78 56.37 -82.36
CA ALA A 71 -41.87 56.77 -81.30
C ALA A 71 -41.51 55.56 -80.43
N LEU A 72 -40.28 55.52 -79.95
CA LEU A 72 -39.81 54.56 -78.95
C LEU A 72 -39.68 55.27 -77.61
N ALA A 73 -40.52 54.84 -76.66
CA ALA A 73 -40.58 55.34 -75.30
C ALA A 73 -39.68 54.47 -74.40
N PRO A 74 -38.69 55.05 -73.71
CA PRO A 74 -37.87 54.33 -72.75
C PRO A 74 -38.74 53.76 -71.63
N MET A 75 -38.80 52.45 -71.49
CA MET A 75 -39.49 51.78 -70.37
C MET A 75 -38.44 51.41 -69.32
N GLN A 76 -38.43 52.10 -68.17
CA GLN A 76 -37.44 51.87 -67.11
C GLN A 76 -37.68 50.54 -66.37
N GLY A 77 -37.25 49.42 -66.97
CA GLY A 77 -37.20 48.10 -66.30
C GLY A 77 -35.98 47.90 -65.40
N TYR A 78 -34.91 48.70 -65.57
CA TYR A 78 -33.58 48.44 -64.98
C TYR A 78 -33.33 49.02 -63.57
N VAL A 79 -34.27 49.78 -62.98
CA VAL A 79 -34.10 50.29 -61.60
C VAL A 79 -34.65 49.31 -60.56
N LYS A 80 -35.56 48.40 -60.95
CA LYS A 80 -36.21 47.48 -60.02
C LYS A 80 -35.28 46.38 -59.51
N GLU A 81 -34.52 45.71 -60.38
CA GLU A 81 -33.62 44.63 -59.94
C GLU A 81 -32.49 45.14 -59.04
N LEU A 82 -31.91 46.30 -59.34
CA LEU A 82 -30.92 46.93 -58.46
C LEU A 82 -31.54 47.33 -57.11
N ALA A 83 -32.76 47.88 -57.13
CA ALA A 83 -33.47 48.23 -55.91
C ALA A 83 -33.82 47.00 -55.06
N ASP A 84 -34.25 45.90 -55.69
CA ASP A 84 -34.56 44.63 -55.01
C ASP A 84 -33.29 44.03 -54.38
N ARG A 85 -32.17 43.94 -55.14
CA ARG A 85 -30.88 43.45 -54.60
C ARG A 85 -30.31 44.35 -53.50
N ALA A 86 -30.48 45.67 -53.60
CA ALA A 86 -30.06 46.60 -52.55
C ALA A 86 -30.97 46.50 -51.31
N ALA A 87 -32.28 46.31 -51.49
CA ALA A 87 -33.24 46.08 -50.41
C ALA A 87 -33.02 44.73 -49.70
N GLU A 88 -32.49 43.72 -50.39
CA GLU A 88 -32.06 42.45 -49.78
C GLU A 88 -30.73 42.58 -49.01
N LEU A 89 -29.79 43.40 -49.50
CA LEU A 89 -28.51 43.64 -48.82
C LEU A 89 -28.68 44.44 -47.52
N LEU A 90 -29.65 45.35 -47.45
CA LEU A 90 -29.86 46.23 -46.28
C LEU A 90 -30.15 45.46 -44.98
N PRO A 91 -31.09 44.49 -44.93
CA PRO A 91 -31.27 43.60 -43.80
C PRO A 91 -30.01 42.79 -43.47
N ALA A 92 -29.32 42.27 -44.49
CA ALA A 92 -28.09 41.51 -44.27
C ALA A 92 -27.00 42.36 -43.59
N LEU A 93 -26.87 43.64 -43.95
CA LEU A 93 -25.95 44.59 -43.32
C LEU A 93 -26.45 45.11 -41.96
N SER A 94 -27.77 45.19 -41.74
CA SER A 94 -28.32 45.53 -40.42
C SER A 94 -28.12 44.42 -39.40
N ASP A 95 -28.18 43.18 -39.87
CA ASP A 95 -28.02 41.96 -39.06
C ASP A 95 -26.55 41.60 -38.83
N MET A 96 -25.61 42.28 -39.50
CA MET A 96 -24.19 42.18 -39.17
C MET A 96 -23.96 42.60 -37.72
N GLY A 97 -23.61 41.62 -36.88
CA GLY A 97 -23.33 41.81 -35.47
C GLY A 97 -22.19 42.79 -35.17
N SER A 98 -22.10 43.22 -33.91
CA SER A 98 -21.12 44.21 -33.44
C SER A 98 -19.66 43.84 -33.74
N ALA A 99 -19.33 42.55 -33.77
CA ALA A 99 -17.99 42.07 -34.13
C ALA A 99 -17.59 42.44 -35.57
N ALA A 100 -18.53 42.49 -36.52
CA ALA A 100 -18.22 42.83 -37.90
C ALA A 100 -17.90 44.33 -38.11
N LYS A 101 -18.22 45.16 -37.12
CA LYS A 101 -18.01 46.61 -37.10
C LYS A 101 -16.89 47.03 -36.14
N GLY A 102 -16.34 46.09 -35.38
CA GLY A 102 -15.33 46.33 -34.36
C GLY A 102 -13.92 46.42 -34.94
N THR A 103 -13.09 47.26 -34.33
CA THR A 103 -11.65 47.31 -34.65
C THR A 103 -10.99 45.99 -34.26
N LEU A 104 -10.27 45.35 -35.18
CA LEU A 104 -9.49 44.15 -34.87
C LEU A 104 -8.36 44.48 -33.88
N ALA A 105 -7.99 43.50 -33.04
CA ALA A 105 -6.79 43.59 -32.22
C ALA A 105 -5.54 43.83 -33.09
N THR A 106 -4.56 44.57 -32.56
CA THR A 106 -3.32 44.89 -33.28
C THR A 106 -2.15 44.00 -32.90
N SER A 107 -2.23 43.27 -31.78
CA SER A 107 -1.21 42.31 -31.33
C SER A 107 -1.85 41.08 -30.68
N THR A 108 -1.09 40.00 -30.48
CA THR A 108 -1.58 38.78 -29.83
C THR A 108 -1.88 38.93 -28.34
N ILE A 109 -1.55 40.09 -27.75
CA ILE A 109 -1.78 40.41 -26.34
C ILE A 109 -2.35 41.82 -26.21
N ASP A 110 -3.28 42.20 -27.10
CA ASP A 110 -3.83 43.55 -27.13
C ASP A 110 -4.58 43.90 -25.83
N PRO A 111 -4.15 44.89 -25.01
CA PRO A 111 -4.87 45.24 -23.79
C PRO A 111 -6.13 46.06 -24.03
N VAL A 112 -6.37 46.56 -25.26
CA VAL A 112 -7.41 47.56 -25.52
C VAL A 112 -8.80 46.94 -25.50
N PRO A 113 -9.69 47.33 -24.57
CA PRO A 113 -11.05 46.80 -24.51
C PRO A 113 -11.87 47.12 -25.78
N GLY A 114 -12.80 46.24 -26.14
CA GLY A 114 -13.74 46.46 -27.24
C GLY A 114 -13.20 46.12 -28.63
N ARG A 115 -11.95 45.68 -28.75
CA ARG A 115 -11.41 45.15 -30.01
C ARG A 115 -11.80 43.69 -30.23
N VAL A 116 -11.95 43.33 -31.50
CA VAL A 116 -12.28 41.96 -31.93
C VAL A 116 -11.02 41.10 -31.94
N MET A 117 -11.12 39.93 -31.31
CA MET A 117 -10.03 38.96 -31.23
C MET A 117 -9.74 38.37 -32.60
N ARG A 118 -8.47 38.40 -33.03
CA ARG A 118 -7.97 37.63 -34.17
C ARG A 118 -7.62 36.22 -33.72
N ASN A 119 -7.45 35.32 -34.68
CA ASN A 119 -6.92 33.98 -34.39
C ASN A 119 -5.56 34.06 -33.69
N ALA A 120 -5.32 33.19 -32.70
CA ALA A 120 -4.15 33.14 -31.82
C ALA A 120 -4.00 34.26 -30.78
N ASP A 121 -4.89 35.26 -30.75
CA ASP A 121 -4.82 36.28 -29.71
C ASP A 121 -5.11 35.68 -28.32
N TRP A 122 -4.37 36.14 -27.31
CA TRP A 122 -4.31 35.62 -25.93
C TRP A 122 -4.10 34.09 -25.83
N GLY A 123 -3.59 33.46 -26.90
CA GLY A 123 -3.35 32.02 -26.99
C GLY A 123 -4.57 31.19 -27.41
N PHE A 124 -5.67 31.80 -27.87
CA PHE A 124 -6.85 31.07 -28.33
C PHE A 124 -6.85 30.81 -29.84
N GLY A 125 -7.14 29.58 -30.26
CA GLY A 125 -7.27 29.19 -31.68
C GLY A 125 -5.95 29.03 -32.45
N GLY A 126 -4.82 29.40 -31.85
CA GLY A 126 -3.48 29.20 -32.42
C GLY A 126 -2.85 27.84 -32.06
N ASN A 127 -1.77 27.47 -32.77
CA ASN A 127 -0.96 26.27 -32.48
C ASN A 127 -0.06 26.44 -31.23
N SER A 128 -0.03 27.61 -30.61
CA SER A 128 0.81 27.93 -29.46
C SER A 128 0.14 29.00 -28.60
N GLY A 129 0.44 29.00 -27.30
CA GLY A 129 0.10 30.11 -26.42
C GLY A 129 0.77 31.42 -26.85
N ALA A 130 0.23 32.55 -26.41
CA ALA A 130 0.77 33.87 -26.73
C ALA A 130 2.22 34.02 -26.22
N VAL A 131 3.02 34.81 -26.95
CA VAL A 131 4.37 35.17 -26.51
C VAL A 131 4.28 36.00 -25.23
N ALA A 132 5.03 35.61 -24.22
CA ALA A 132 5.10 36.27 -22.93
C ALA A 132 6.40 37.01 -22.73
N ASP A 133 6.45 37.81 -21.66
CA ASP A 133 7.69 38.29 -21.07
C ASP A 133 8.55 37.11 -20.59
N GLN A 134 9.88 37.26 -20.68
CA GLN A 134 10.84 36.25 -20.22
C GLN A 134 10.66 35.96 -18.72
N ASP A 135 10.30 36.97 -17.92
CA ASP A 135 9.81 36.77 -16.57
C ASP A 135 8.29 36.61 -16.59
N ILE A 136 7.82 35.39 -16.34
CA ILE A 136 6.40 35.09 -16.43
C ILE A 136 5.54 35.89 -15.43
N LEU A 137 6.17 36.51 -14.41
CA LEU A 137 5.52 37.40 -13.45
C LEU A 137 5.22 38.80 -14.00
N LYS A 138 5.87 39.20 -15.09
CA LYS A 138 5.78 40.56 -15.66
C LYS A 138 4.74 40.70 -16.76
N ASN A 139 4.08 39.63 -17.16
CA ASN A 139 3.03 39.71 -18.18
C ASN A 139 1.91 40.65 -17.74
N PRO A 140 1.53 41.66 -18.55
CA PRO A 140 0.61 42.70 -18.11
C PRO A 140 -0.86 42.24 -18.06
N ILE A 141 -1.24 41.24 -18.86
CA ILE A 141 -2.66 40.91 -19.15
C ILE A 141 -2.94 39.44 -18.82
N ASN A 142 -4.20 39.08 -18.59
CA ASN A 142 -4.62 37.68 -18.45
C ASN A 142 -4.62 36.96 -19.82
N GLY A 143 -4.38 35.66 -19.83
CA GLY A 143 -4.30 34.90 -21.09
C GLY A 143 -3.54 33.59 -20.95
N ILE A 144 -3.46 32.85 -22.05
CA ILE A 144 -2.71 31.59 -22.16
C ILE A 144 -1.38 31.90 -22.85
N TYR A 145 -0.30 31.68 -22.12
CA TYR A 145 1.04 32.04 -22.53
C TYR A 145 1.90 30.79 -22.70
N ARG A 146 2.81 30.82 -23.68
CA ARG A 146 3.86 29.81 -23.80
C ARG A 146 5.02 30.16 -22.86
N SER A 147 5.75 29.14 -22.42
CA SER A 147 6.98 29.29 -21.65
C SER A 147 8.14 28.49 -22.26
N GLY A 148 9.24 29.18 -22.56
CA GLY A 148 10.48 28.63 -23.11
C GLY A 148 11.51 28.28 -22.02
N SER A 149 12.61 27.63 -22.43
CA SER A 149 13.69 27.19 -21.53
C SER A 149 14.38 28.35 -20.80
N SER A 150 14.47 29.52 -21.44
CA SER A 150 15.09 30.76 -20.92
C SER A 150 14.20 31.57 -19.98
N ASP A 151 12.94 31.19 -19.81
CA ASP A 151 12.00 31.96 -19.00
C ASP A 151 12.23 31.72 -17.51
N VAL A 152 12.03 32.78 -16.73
CA VAL A 152 12.26 32.78 -15.29
C VAL A 152 10.96 32.83 -14.51
N GLY A 153 11.01 32.42 -13.23
CA GLY A 153 9.86 32.40 -12.34
C GLY A 153 8.94 31.18 -12.49
N LYS A 154 9.24 30.23 -13.38
CA LYS A 154 8.49 28.98 -13.61
C LYS A 154 8.93 27.84 -12.65
N PRO A 155 8.10 26.80 -12.44
CA PRO A 155 8.39 25.72 -11.48
C PRO A 155 9.35 24.64 -12.01
N ASP A 156 9.49 24.52 -13.33
CA ASP A 156 10.14 23.38 -14.01
C ASP A 156 11.59 23.66 -14.48
N GLY A 157 12.22 24.72 -13.95
CA GLY A 157 13.64 25.00 -14.12
C GLY A 157 14.00 25.51 -15.52
N THR A 158 14.68 24.70 -16.34
CA THR A 158 15.13 25.08 -17.70
C THR A 158 14.34 24.37 -18.81
N SER A 159 13.26 23.67 -18.47
CA SER A 159 12.44 22.90 -19.41
C SER A 159 11.74 23.81 -20.44
N SER A 160 11.63 23.38 -21.69
CA SER A 160 10.94 24.11 -22.78
C SER A 160 9.63 23.44 -23.17
N GLY A 161 8.72 24.20 -23.80
CA GLY A 161 7.47 23.65 -24.34
C GLY A 161 6.30 23.69 -23.36
N SER A 162 6.50 24.33 -22.22
CA SER A 162 5.50 24.51 -21.19
C SER A 162 4.55 25.66 -21.52
N SER A 163 3.42 25.72 -20.83
CA SER A 163 2.45 26.82 -20.96
C SER A 163 1.86 27.17 -19.62
N TYR A 164 1.29 28.36 -19.51
CA TYR A 164 0.57 28.76 -18.31
C TYR A 164 -0.59 29.67 -18.63
N PHE A 165 -1.60 29.58 -17.79
CA PHE A 165 -2.75 30.44 -17.78
C PHE A 165 -2.62 31.45 -16.65
N LYS A 166 -2.59 32.74 -17.00
CA LYS A 166 -2.64 33.86 -16.04
C LYS A 166 -4.06 34.37 -15.93
N PHE A 167 -4.56 34.47 -14.71
CA PHE A 167 -5.90 34.99 -14.41
C PHE A 167 -5.90 35.76 -13.09
N GLY A 168 -6.59 36.90 -13.05
CA GLY A 168 -6.71 37.71 -11.84
C GLY A 168 -6.81 39.20 -12.10
N TRP A 169 -6.58 39.98 -11.04
CA TRP A 169 -6.72 41.43 -11.04
C TRP A 169 -5.35 42.11 -11.27
N GLY A 170 -5.07 42.38 -12.55
CA GLY A 170 -3.91 43.16 -13.00
C GLY A 170 -2.54 42.49 -12.76
N GLY A 171 -1.53 43.30 -12.46
CA GLY A 171 -0.16 42.86 -12.15
C GLY A 171 0.09 42.60 -10.66
N THR A 172 -0.88 42.87 -9.79
CA THR A 172 -0.68 42.89 -8.33
C THR A 172 -1.25 41.64 -7.67
N TYR A 173 -2.42 41.18 -8.11
CA TYR A 173 -3.11 40.03 -7.53
C TYR A 173 -3.58 39.07 -8.63
N TYR A 174 -2.87 37.98 -8.83
CA TYR A 174 -3.23 37.02 -9.88
C TYR A 174 -2.81 35.59 -9.54
N GLY A 175 -3.47 34.63 -10.18
CA GLY A 175 -3.12 33.22 -10.19
C GLY A 175 -2.37 32.85 -11.45
N LEU A 176 -1.52 31.83 -11.33
CA LEU A 176 -0.87 31.17 -12.45
C LEU A 176 -1.13 29.67 -12.34
N LEU A 177 -1.75 29.09 -13.36
CA LEU A 177 -1.83 27.66 -13.57
C LEU A 177 -0.82 27.28 -14.65
N TYR A 178 0.17 26.47 -14.31
CA TYR A 178 1.30 26.14 -15.17
C TYR A 178 1.26 24.65 -15.52
N ALA A 179 1.42 24.35 -16.80
CA ALA A 179 1.48 22.98 -17.33
C ALA A 179 2.89 22.73 -17.86
N SER A 180 3.59 21.75 -17.29
CA SER A 180 4.90 21.30 -17.76
C SER A 180 4.74 19.92 -18.41
N PRO A 181 4.62 19.84 -19.76
CA PRO A 181 4.52 18.56 -20.45
C PRO A 181 5.81 17.75 -20.37
N VAL A 182 6.96 18.41 -20.14
CA VAL A 182 8.26 17.73 -19.97
C VAL A 182 8.31 17.00 -18.63
N GLN A 183 7.69 17.54 -17.59
CA GLN A 183 7.65 16.93 -16.26
C GLN A 183 6.36 16.13 -16.00
N ASP A 184 5.41 16.15 -16.94
CA ASP A 184 4.06 15.61 -16.81
C ASP A 184 3.33 16.10 -15.54
N LYS A 185 3.38 17.42 -15.31
CA LYS A 185 2.88 18.04 -14.06
C LYS A 185 2.14 19.34 -14.28
N PHE A 186 1.14 19.56 -13.42
CA PHE A 186 0.48 20.85 -13.26
C PHE A 186 0.93 21.52 -11.96
N TYR A 187 1.12 22.83 -12.02
CA TYR A 187 1.47 23.65 -10.87
C TYR A 187 0.54 24.84 -10.76
N ILE A 188 0.29 25.28 -9.54
CA ILE A 188 -0.44 26.51 -9.25
C ILE A 188 0.35 27.37 -8.29
N ARG A 189 0.32 28.68 -8.52
CA ARG A 189 0.68 29.67 -7.50
C ARG A 189 -0.23 30.86 -7.56
N THR A 190 -0.24 31.61 -6.48
CA THR A 190 -0.87 32.92 -6.42
C THR A 190 0.21 33.98 -6.21
N VAL A 191 -0.02 35.16 -6.74
CA VAL A 191 0.78 36.35 -6.53
C VAL A 191 -0.08 37.34 -5.74
N ASN A 192 0.43 37.78 -4.60
CA ASN A 192 -0.25 38.73 -3.72
C ASN A 192 0.62 39.97 -3.57
N ASN A 193 0.09 41.13 -3.91
CA ASN A 193 0.82 42.40 -3.90
C ASN A 193 2.15 42.34 -4.67
N ALA A 194 2.11 41.77 -5.88
CA ALA A 194 3.27 41.51 -6.74
C ALA A 194 4.34 40.58 -6.12
N LYS A 195 4.05 39.91 -5.00
CA LYS A 195 4.92 38.93 -4.36
C LYS A 195 4.43 37.51 -4.68
N PRO A 196 5.19 36.71 -5.42
CA PRO A 196 4.79 35.34 -5.75
C PRO A 196 4.90 34.45 -4.52
N ASN A 197 3.81 33.73 -4.21
CA ASN A 197 3.89 32.59 -3.29
C ASN A 197 4.63 31.43 -3.97
N ALA A 198 5.12 30.49 -3.16
CA ALA A 198 5.75 29.28 -3.65
C ALA A 198 4.81 28.49 -4.59
N TRP A 199 5.40 27.86 -5.60
CA TRP A 199 4.69 26.93 -6.47
C TRP A 199 4.18 25.72 -5.69
N LYS A 200 2.95 25.32 -6.00
CA LYS A 200 2.31 24.12 -5.46
C LYS A 200 2.03 23.19 -6.63
N GLU A 201 2.50 21.96 -6.56
CA GLU A 201 2.12 20.91 -7.53
C GLU A 201 0.64 20.55 -7.30
N LEU A 202 -0.15 20.54 -8.37
CA LEU A 202 -1.51 20.04 -8.36
C LEU A 202 -1.44 18.52 -8.54
N MET A 203 -1.55 17.81 -7.43
CA MET A 203 -1.59 16.35 -7.45
C MET A 203 -2.98 15.87 -7.86
N THR A 204 -3.04 14.83 -8.70
CA THR A 204 -4.29 14.15 -9.04
C THR A 204 -4.70 13.20 -7.91
N VAL A 205 -6.00 12.90 -7.81
CA VAL A 205 -6.51 11.90 -6.86
C VAL A 205 -5.84 10.54 -7.15
N GLY A 206 -5.25 9.91 -6.14
CA GLY A 206 -4.51 8.64 -6.27
C GLY A 206 -2.98 8.80 -6.29
N GLN A 207 -2.45 10.02 -6.33
CA GLN A 207 -1.00 10.21 -6.24
C GLN A 207 -0.52 9.93 -4.81
N TYR A 208 0.32 8.89 -4.67
CA TYR A 208 0.84 8.38 -3.39
C TYR A 208 -0.24 7.80 -2.43
N GLY A 209 -1.32 7.28 -3.01
CA GLY A 209 -2.38 6.49 -2.37
C GLY A 209 -3.06 7.11 -1.16
N VAL A 210 -3.13 8.44 -1.11
CA VAL A 210 -4.01 9.21 -0.20
C VAL A 210 -5.13 9.83 -1.04
N GLY A 211 -6.37 9.40 -0.84
CA GLY A 211 -7.53 10.24 -1.19
C GLY A 211 -8.53 9.75 -2.25
N ARG A 212 -8.68 8.45 -2.54
CA ARG A 212 -9.85 7.94 -3.28
C ARG A 212 -10.75 7.06 -2.40
N SER A 213 -12.07 7.12 -2.62
CA SER A 213 -13.02 6.13 -2.10
C SER A 213 -12.76 4.80 -2.79
N GLY A 214 -12.17 3.84 -2.06
CA GLY A 214 -11.71 2.56 -2.59
C GLY A 214 -10.37 2.68 -3.31
N ALA A 215 -9.34 2.03 -2.76
CA ALA A 215 -8.03 1.94 -3.42
C ALA A 215 -8.15 1.07 -4.68
N ASP A 216 -7.70 1.59 -5.82
CA ASP A 216 -7.61 0.79 -7.05
C ASP A 216 -6.30 0.01 -7.01
N ALA A 217 -6.40 -1.32 -7.06
CA ALA A 217 -5.25 -2.23 -6.97
C ALA A 217 -4.19 -2.01 -8.06
N ASN A 218 -4.51 -1.30 -9.14
CA ASN A 218 -3.59 -0.99 -10.23
C ASN A 218 -2.92 0.38 -10.11
N LEU A 219 -3.48 1.30 -9.31
CA LEU A 219 -3.00 2.69 -9.23
C LEU A 219 -2.34 3.01 -7.88
N ASP A 220 -2.91 2.52 -6.77
CA ASP A 220 -2.39 2.79 -5.42
C ASP A 220 -1.32 1.76 -4.98
N ILE A 221 -0.85 0.94 -5.92
CA ILE A 221 0.17 -0.07 -5.65
C ILE A 221 1.53 0.58 -5.38
N PHE A 222 2.32 -0.01 -4.49
CA PHE A 222 3.69 0.41 -4.26
C PHE A 222 4.47 0.34 -5.58
N PRO A 223 5.07 1.45 -6.07
CA PRO A 223 5.55 1.56 -7.44
C PRO A 223 6.96 0.96 -7.62
N ALA A 224 7.20 -0.22 -7.05
CA ALA A 224 8.46 -0.94 -7.18
C ALA A 224 8.29 -2.45 -6.91
N ALA A 225 9.30 -3.24 -7.28
CA ALA A 225 9.30 -4.69 -7.11
C ALA A 225 9.33 -5.13 -5.62
N ASP A 226 9.92 -4.32 -4.75
CA ASP A 226 10.01 -4.60 -3.32
C ASP A 226 10.06 -3.31 -2.48
N LEU A 227 9.72 -3.43 -1.20
CA LEU A 227 9.58 -2.30 -0.27
C LEU A 227 10.91 -1.64 0.13
N ASN A 228 12.07 -2.15 -0.31
CA ASN A 228 13.39 -1.55 -0.09
C ASN A 228 13.77 -0.54 -1.19
N ALA A 229 12.99 -0.46 -2.27
CA ALA A 229 13.25 0.43 -3.39
C ALA A 229 13.48 1.88 -2.93
N LEU A 230 14.41 2.55 -3.61
CA LEU A 230 14.81 3.92 -3.32
C LEU A 230 14.14 4.88 -4.32
N GLY A 231 13.91 6.11 -3.88
CA GLY A 231 13.31 7.16 -4.72
C GLY A 231 11.80 7.07 -4.81
N VAL A 232 11.15 6.27 -3.96
CA VAL A 232 9.69 6.18 -3.90
C VAL A 232 9.14 7.37 -3.11
N GLY A 233 8.08 8.00 -3.64
CA GLY A 233 7.44 9.15 -3.01
C GLY A 233 6.84 8.79 -1.65
N ALA A 234 6.74 9.76 -0.74
CA ALA A 234 6.09 9.55 0.54
C ALA A 234 4.56 9.45 0.37
N GLY A 235 3.92 8.49 1.04
CA GLY A 235 2.47 8.30 0.97
C GLY A 235 1.98 7.01 1.60
N SER A 236 0.72 6.69 1.36
CA SER A 236 0.12 5.38 1.66
C SER A 236 0.00 4.58 0.38
N TYR A 237 0.29 3.28 0.44
CA TYR A 237 0.28 2.39 -0.70
C TYR A 237 -0.40 1.08 -0.33
N TYR A 238 -1.01 0.44 -1.32
CA TYR A 238 -1.27 -0.99 -1.27
C TYR A 238 0.00 -1.74 -1.72
N TYR A 239 0.37 -2.80 -1.03
CA TYR A 239 1.37 -3.75 -1.55
C TYR A 239 0.68 -5.08 -1.81
N GLY A 240 0.83 -5.59 -3.03
CA GLY A 240 0.30 -6.89 -3.42
C GLY A 240 1.24 -8.05 -3.04
N PRO A 241 0.79 -9.30 -3.19
CA PRO A 241 1.54 -10.50 -2.82
C PRO A 241 2.98 -10.54 -3.36
N LEU A 242 3.17 -10.23 -4.64
CA LEU A 242 4.49 -10.24 -5.29
C LEU A 242 5.48 -9.28 -4.61
N VAL A 243 5.02 -8.06 -4.30
CA VAL A 243 5.84 -7.05 -3.61
C VAL A 243 6.12 -7.50 -2.19
N GLY A 244 5.11 -7.99 -1.47
CA GLY A 244 5.26 -8.47 -0.09
C GLY A 244 6.25 -9.64 0.03
N ASP A 245 6.19 -10.61 -0.87
CA ASP A 245 7.10 -11.76 -0.91
C ASP A 245 8.55 -11.34 -1.14
N ALA A 246 8.79 -10.38 -2.03
CA ALA A 246 10.11 -9.82 -2.27
C ALA A 246 10.64 -8.95 -1.09
N SER A 247 9.75 -8.53 -0.19
CA SER A 247 10.04 -7.50 0.82
C SER A 247 10.46 -8.03 2.20
N LYS A 248 10.53 -9.36 2.36
CA LYS A 248 10.97 -10.03 3.60
C LYS A 248 10.21 -9.53 4.85
N LEU A 249 8.89 -9.40 4.72
CA LEU A 249 8.01 -8.94 5.80
C LEU A 249 8.19 -9.81 7.07
N PRO A 250 7.94 -9.25 8.28
CA PRO A 250 8.22 -9.96 9.53
C PRO A 250 7.13 -10.97 9.91
N PHE A 251 6.17 -11.24 9.01
CA PHE A 251 4.97 -12.02 9.28
C PHE A 251 5.16 -13.51 8.99
N ASP A 252 4.34 -14.36 9.61
CA ASP A 252 4.37 -15.80 9.39
C ASP A 252 3.90 -16.15 7.97
N HIS A 253 4.79 -16.72 7.14
CA HIS A 253 4.49 -17.08 5.75
C HIS A 253 3.44 -18.19 5.61
N ASN A 254 3.11 -18.89 6.71
CA ASN A 254 2.10 -19.95 6.69
C ASN A 254 0.66 -19.40 6.84
N VAL A 255 0.51 -18.11 7.12
CA VAL A 255 -0.80 -17.47 7.31
C VAL A 255 -1.23 -16.81 6.02
N ALA A 256 -2.39 -17.20 5.47
CA ALA A 256 -2.94 -16.57 4.28
C ALA A 256 -3.11 -15.04 4.47
N GLY A 257 -2.68 -14.27 3.47
CA GLY A 257 -2.74 -12.80 3.53
C GLY A 257 -1.57 -12.11 4.23
N TYR A 258 -0.49 -12.84 4.58
CA TYR A 258 0.71 -12.26 5.18
C TYR A 258 1.43 -11.25 4.25
N ASN A 259 1.41 -11.49 2.94
CA ASN A 259 2.22 -10.77 1.93
C ASN A 259 1.48 -9.66 1.20
N ALA A 260 0.28 -9.27 1.62
CA ALA A 260 -0.46 -8.18 1.00
C ALA A 260 -1.11 -7.29 2.06
N GLY A 261 -1.27 -6.00 1.77
CA GLY A 261 -1.94 -5.07 2.67
C GLY A 261 -1.62 -3.60 2.43
N ALA A 262 -1.72 -2.80 3.48
CA ALA A 262 -1.51 -1.35 3.45
C ALA A 262 -0.14 -0.98 4.01
N LEU A 263 0.53 -0.02 3.38
CA LEU A 263 1.83 0.51 3.73
C LEU A 263 1.73 2.03 3.87
N PHE A 264 2.23 2.57 4.97
CA PHE A 264 2.67 3.96 5.04
C PHE A 264 4.17 4.01 4.82
N HIS A 265 4.60 4.76 3.81
CA HIS A 265 6.00 4.87 3.42
C HIS A 265 6.42 6.34 3.41
N ARG A 266 7.59 6.61 3.98
CA ARG A 266 8.27 7.90 3.83
C ARG A 266 9.75 7.67 3.65
N GLN A 267 10.29 8.26 2.58
CA GLN A 267 11.73 8.31 2.32
C GLN A 267 12.15 9.76 2.13
N ALA A 268 13.12 10.23 2.92
CA ALA A 268 13.67 11.59 2.82
C ALA A 268 15.20 11.50 2.87
N GLY A 269 15.87 11.70 1.74
CA GLY A 269 17.34 11.61 1.66
C GLY A 269 17.86 10.27 2.17
N THR A 270 18.57 10.27 3.30
CA THR A 270 19.12 9.06 3.97
C THR A 270 18.26 8.53 5.12
N ALA A 271 17.15 9.21 5.46
CA ALA A 271 16.25 8.86 6.56
C ALA A 271 14.85 8.44 6.04
N GLY A 272 14.04 7.85 6.91
CA GLY A 272 12.67 7.48 6.58
C GLY A 272 12.11 6.39 7.49
N GLY A 273 10.97 5.85 7.10
CA GLY A 273 10.32 4.77 7.82
C GLY A 273 9.19 4.15 7.02
N GLN A 274 8.86 2.93 7.40
CA GLN A 274 7.72 2.19 6.86
C GLN A 274 6.94 1.56 8.00
N VAL A 275 5.62 1.62 7.87
CA VAL A 275 4.65 0.91 8.72
C VAL A 275 3.73 0.16 7.79
N VAL A 276 3.56 -1.13 8.02
CA VAL A 276 2.74 -2.03 7.20
C VAL A 276 1.69 -2.71 8.06
N VAL A 277 0.49 -2.84 7.53
CA VAL A 277 -0.56 -3.72 8.05
C VAL A 277 -0.85 -4.75 6.98
N SER A 278 -0.70 -6.04 7.28
CA SER A 278 -1.08 -7.11 6.36
C SER A 278 -2.58 -7.38 6.43
N SER A 279 -3.11 -7.97 5.36
CA SER A 279 -4.49 -8.47 5.29
C SER A 279 -4.78 -9.59 6.30
N SER A 280 -3.73 -10.21 6.85
CA SER A 280 -3.80 -11.16 7.98
C SER A 280 -3.83 -10.50 9.37
N ASN A 281 -4.11 -9.20 9.45
CA ASN A 281 -4.14 -8.39 10.69
C ASN A 281 -2.80 -8.30 11.44
N ARG A 282 -1.66 -8.38 10.74
CA ARG A 282 -0.34 -8.18 11.36
C ARG A 282 0.19 -6.79 11.10
N LEU A 283 0.73 -6.13 12.12
CA LEU A 283 1.37 -4.82 12.03
C LEU A 283 2.89 -4.99 12.08
N GLY A 284 3.59 -4.40 11.12
CA GLY A 284 5.05 -4.40 11.06
C GLY A 284 5.60 -2.99 10.84
N TRP A 285 6.82 -2.73 11.30
CA TRP A 285 7.49 -1.46 11.08
C TRP A 285 8.99 -1.61 10.90
N ARG A 286 9.60 -0.59 10.29
CA ARG A 286 11.05 -0.40 10.26
C ARG A 286 11.41 1.06 10.02
N GLY A 287 12.57 1.46 10.53
CA GLY A 287 13.19 2.74 10.21
C GLY A 287 14.14 2.63 9.02
N ARG A 288 14.47 3.78 8.42
CA ARG A 288 15.58 3.95 7.48
C ARG A 288 16.54 5.00 8.02
N ARG A 289 17.83 4.68 8.05
CA ARG A 289 18.90 5.58 8.50
C ARG A 289 20.14 5.36 7.66
N ALA A 290 20.89 6.42 7.38
CA ALA A 290 22.13 6.37 6.59
C ALA A 290 21.97 5.67 5.22
N GLY A 291 20.79 5.79 4.60
CA GLY A 291 20.53 5.23 3.29
C GLY A 291 19.96 3.81 3.29
N ALA A 292 19.97 3.10 4.42
CA ALA A 292 19.58 1.70 4.53
C ALA A 292 18.36 1.47 5.44
N TYR A 293 17.50 0.53 5.06
CA TYR A 293 16.40 0.08 5.89
C TYR A 293 16.90 -0.88 6.98
N HIS A 294 16.41 -0.70 8.20
CA HIS A 294 16.60 -1.68 9.26
C HIS A 294 15.75 -2.93 9.00
N THR A 295 16.07 -4.02 9.71
CA THR A 295 15.25 -5.24 9.72
C THR A 295 13.84 -4.91 10.20
N TRP A 296 12.85 -5.57 9.60
CA TRP A 296 11.46 -5.46 10.05
C TRP A 296 11.29 -5.90 11.51
N ARG A 297 10.36 -5.25 12.19
CA ARG A 297 9.83 -5.63 13.50
C ARG A 297 8.33 -5.85 13.36
N GLU A 298 7.79 -6.84 14.05
CA GLU A 298 6.35 -7.12 14.14
C GLU A 298 5.82 -6.68 15.50
N ALA A 299 4.59 -6.17 15.52
CA ALA A 299 3.89 -5.81 16.75
C ALA A 299 3.17 -7.04 17.29
N MET A 300 3.25 -7.24 18.60
CA MET A 300 2.44 -8.23 19.30
C MET A 300 1.10 -7.61 19.68
N TYR A 301 -0.01 -8.32 19.42
CA TYR A 301 -1.33 -7.90 19.89
C TYR A 301 -1.64 -8.50 21.27
N VAL A 302 -2.62 -7.91 21.97
CA VAL A 302 -3.01 -8.35 23.32
C VAL A 302 -3.57 -9.77 23.27
N GLY A 303 -3.07 -10.65 24.15
CA GLY A 303 -3.43 -12.07 24.20
C GLY A 303 -2.63 -12.94 23.23
N GLU A 304 -1.80 -12.35 22.36
CA GLU A 304 -0.93 -13.13 21.48
C GLU A 304 0.08 -13.93 22.31
N TYR A 305 0.16 -15.24 22.05
CA TYR A 305 0.95 -16.21 22.84
C TYR A 305 0.64 -16.14 24.35
N GLY A 306 -0.57 -15.73 24.73
CA GLY A 306 -1.01 -15.63 26.12
C GLY A 306 -0.42 -14.45 26.90
N PHE A 307 0.25 -13.50 26.24
CA PHE A 307 0.75 -12.29 26.90
C PHE A 307 -0.30 -11.18 26.95
N GLY A 308 -0.49 -10.60 28.13
CA GLY A 308 -1.43 -9.46 28.32
C GLY A 308 -2.92 -9.84 28.25
N GLY A 309 -3.24 -11.13 28.12
CA GLY A 309 -4.60 -11.66 28.10
C GLY A 309 -4.67 -13.04 28.77
N ALA A 310 -5.77 -13.77 28.56
CA ALA A 310 -5.85 -15.17 28.97
C ALA A 310 -4.86 -16.04 28.19
N GLN A 311 -4.56 -17.24 28.70
CA GLN A 311 -3.78 -18.27 28.00
C GLN A 311 -4.15 -18.44 26.51
N ALA A 312 -3.14 -18.62 25.64
CA ALA A 312 -3.39 -18.97 24.25
C ALA A 312 -3.75 -20.46 24.10
N ASN A 313 -4.66 -20.81 23.19
CA ASN A 313 -5.05 -22.20 22.94
C ASN A 313 -4.46 -22.71 21.60
N PRO A 314 -3.34 -23.45 21.62
CA PRO A 314 -2.68 -23.91 20.41
C PRO A 314 -3.39 -25.10 19.77
N THR A 315 -3.24 -25.26 18.46
CA THR A 315 -3.88 -26.32 17.66
C THR A 315 -3.14 -27.66 17.68
N SER A 316 -1.88 -27.70 18.16
CA SER A 316 -1.15 -28.93 18.43
C SER A 316 -0.44 -28.90 19.80
N TRP A 317 0.02 -30.07 20.26
CA TRP A 317 0.88 -30.20 21.44
C TRP A 317 2.37 -30.00 21.15
N GLU A 318 2.73 -29.72 19.89
CA GLU A 318 4.11 -29.48 19.46
C GLU A 318 4.69 -28.20 20.06
N ALA A 319 5.97 -27.93 19.79
CA ALA A 319 6.64 -26.70 20.18
C ALA A 319 5.90 -25.46 19.66
N GLN A 320 5.54 -24.57 20.59
CA GLN A 320 4.93 -23.29 20.30
C GLN A 320 5.98 -22.17 20.33
N LYS A 321 5.61 -20.96 19.91
CA LYS A 321 6.45 -19.77 20.15
C LYS A 321 6.54 -19.50 21.65
N THR A 322 7.50 -18.68 22.04
CA THR A 322 7.62 -18.28 23.45
C THR A 322 6.30 -17.67 23.95
N GLY A 323 5.71 -18.24 25.01
CA GLY A 323 4.42 -17.79 25.52
C GLY A 323 3.70 -18.75 26.48
N TRP A 324 2.53 -18.33 26.94
CA TRP A 324 1.65 -19.02 27.87
C TRP A 324 0.48 -19.67 27.16
N TYR A 325 0.34 -20.97 27.35
CA TYR A 325 -0.63 -21.78 26.61
C TYR A 325 -1.46 -22.65 27.53
N TYR A 326 -2.67 -22.96 27.07
CA TYR A 326 -3.54 -23.96 27.64
C TYR A 326 -4.19 -24.78 26.55
N ARG A 327 -4.20 -26.10 26.71
CA ARG A 327 -4.88 -27.02 25.82
C ARG A 327 -5.58 -28.12 26.62
N SER A 328 -6.84 -28.36 26.28
CA SER A 328 -7.60 -29.50 26.79
C SER A 328 -7.55 -30.67 25.80
N GLY A 329 -7.75 -31.90 26.27
CA GLY A 329 -7.78 -33.11 25.45
C GLY A 329 -6.73 -34.15 25.82
N ALA A 330 -6.65 -35.22 25.02
CA ALA A 330 -5.69 -36.30 25.23
C ALA A 330 -4.26 -35.76 25.14
N LYS A 331 -3.53 -35.90 26.25
CA LYS A 331 -2.14 -35.46 26.37
C LYS A 331 -1.22 -36.40 25.59
N PRO A 332 -0.08 -35.92 25.11
CA PRO A 332 0.92 -36.79 24.52
C PRO A 332 1.41 -37.85 25.52
N ALA A 333 1.79 -39.03 25.02
CA ALA A 333 2.26 -40.15 25.85
C ALA A 333 3.49 -39.81 26.71
N TRP A 334 4.24 -38.77 26.33
CA TRP A 334 5.39 -38.30 27.06
C TRP A 334 5.05 -37.47 28.31
N GLY A 335 3.78 -37.15 28.61
CA GLY A 335 3.40 -36.19 29.65
C GLY A 335 3.27 -34.78 29.08
N GLY A 336 3.10 -33.75 29.92
CA GLY A 336 2.86 -32.39 29.45
C GLY A 336 1.42 -31.97 29.71
N GLY A 337 1.22 -31.26 30.81
CA GLY A 337 -0.11 -30.98 31.30
C GLY A 337 -0.88 -29.92 30.49
N GLY A 338 -2.05 -29.53 30.99
CA GLY A 338 -3.00 -28.70 30.25
C GLY A 338 -2.52 -27.27 30.09
N PHE A 339 -1.88 -26.72 31.12
CA PHE A 339 -1.21 -25.42 31.07
C PHE A 339 0.28 -25.60 30.86
N PHE A 340 0.86 -24.79 29.96
CA PHE A 340 2.29 -24.84 29.69
C PHE A 340 2.86 -23.49 29.24
N LEU A 341 4.12 -23.27 29.61
CA LEU A 341 4.98 -22.19 29.15
C LEU A 341 6.01 -22.79 28.20
N ASP A 342 6.02 -22.29 26.97
CA ASP A 342 7.08 -22.59 26.02
C ASP A 342 8.06 -21.44 25.96
N LEU A 343 9.34 -21.77 25.93
CA LEU A 343 10.44 -20.85 25.66
C LEU A 343 11.16 -21.36 24.41
N ALA A 344 10.86 -20.77 23.25
CA ALA A 344 11.42 -21.20 21.98
C ALA A 344 12.83 -20.61 21.76
N TYR A 345 13.73 -21.38 21.14
CA TYR A 345 15.08 -20.93 20.83
C TYR A 345 15.14 -20.11 19.52
N ASN A 346 14.28 -20.41 18.55
CA ASN A 346 14.16 -19.62 17.33
C ASN A 346 12.71 -19.41 16.87
N THR A 347 12.51 -18.43 16.00
CA THR A 347 11.20 -18.01 15.48
C THR A 347 10.85 -18.62 14.12
N THR A 348 11.84 -19.15 13.38
CA THR A 348 11.68 -19.55 11.97
C THR A 348 11.25 -21.00 11.79
N ALA A 349 11.64 -21.89 12.72
CA ALA A 349 11.31 -23.32 12.66
C ALA A 349 10.64 -23.83 13.94
N PHE A 350 10.41 -22.96 14.93
CA PHE A 350 9.95 -23.32 16.28
C PHE A 350 10.88 -24.35 16.92
N ASN A 351 12.18 -24.30 16.61
CA ASN A 351 13.12 -25.30 17.10
C ASN A 351 13.42 -25.06 18.58
N SER A 352 13.15 -26.11 19.34
CA SER A 352 13.87 -26.58 20.53
C SER A 352 14.29 -25.56 21.59
N GLY A 353 13.39 -25.27 22.52
CA GLY A 353 13.79 -24.74 23.83
C GLY A 353 13.18 -25.53 24.99
N LEU A 354 12.69 -24.83 26.01
CA LEU A 354 12.20 -25.41 27.25
C LEU A 354 10.67 -25.32 27.31
N ARG A 355 10.01 -26.43 27.62
CA ARG A 355 8.62 -26.43 28.07
C ARG A 355 8.56 -26.68 29.57
N ILE A 356 7.74 -25.89 30.25
CA ILE A 356 7.32 -26.08 31.63
C ILE A 356 5.82 -26.32 31.61
N SER A 357 5.32 -27.35 32.28
CA SER A 357 3.89 -27.67 32.24
C SER A 357 3.37 -28.30 33.52
N THR A 358 2.05 -28.17 33.74
CA THR A 358 1.36 -28.73 34.90
C THR A 358 0.10 -29.46 34.50
N ASP A 359 -0.11 -30.63 35.11
CA ASP A 359 -1.36 -31.36 34.96
C ASP A 359 -2.48 -30.64 35.71
N PRO A 360 -3.62 -30.33 35.07
CA PRO A 360 -4.72 -29.65 35.74
C PRO A 360 -5.18 -30.48 36.94
N TYR A 361 -5.44 -29.80 38.06
CA TYR A 361 -5.97 -30.40 39.29
C TYR A 361 -5.05 -31.43 39.96
N THR A 362 -3.76 -31.41 39.66
CA THR A 362 -2.77 -32.25 40.36
C THR A 362 -1.55 -31.41 40.75
N ASP A 363 -0.72 -31.95 41.64
CA ASP A 363 0.57 -31.36 41.99
C ASP A 363 1.69 -31.72 40.98
N ASN A 364 1.37 -32.39 39.86
CA ASN A 364 2.39 -32.82 38.91
C ASN A 364 2.92 -31.66 38.08
N PHE A 365 4.22 -31.41 38.22
CA PHE A 365 4.96 -30.42 37.45
C PHE A 365 6.01 -31.11 36.57
N TYR A 366 6.14 -30.64 35.33
CA TYR A 366 6.99 -31.26 34.33
C TYR A 366 7.90 -30.26 33.63
N MET A 367 9.06 -30.74 33.23
CA MET A 367 9.95 -30.06 32.29
C MET A 367 10.29 -30.96 31.11
N ASN A 368 10.33 -30.35 29.92
CA ASN A 368 10.71 -31.01 28.69
C ASN A 368 11.68 -30.14 27.90
N GLY A 369 12.79 -30.73 27.47
CA GLY A 369 13.59 -30.19 26.38
C GLY A 369 13.02 -30.66 25.04
N ALA A 370 12.98 -29.78 24.05
CA ALA A 370 12.60 -30.20 22.71
C ALA A 370 13.74 -30.91 21.95
N VAL A 371 13.37 -31.73 20.98
CA VAL A 371 14.32 -32.48 20.14
C VAL A 371 14.99 -31.48 19.19
N SER A 372 16.32 -31.53 19.10
CA SER A 372 17.09 -30.59 18.27
C SER A 372 16.65 -30.67 16.81
N GLY A 373 16.34 -29.52 16.21
CA GLY A 373 15.94 -29.42 14.81
C GLY A 373 14.53 -29.92 14.49
N GLN A 374 13.72 -30.24 15.51
CA GLN A 374 12.35 -30.71 15.37
C GLN A 374 11.38 -29.89 16.23
N LYS A 375 10.09 -29.90 15.86
CA LYS A 375 9.00 -29.28 16.64
C LYS A 375 8.47 -30.18 17.76
N THR A 376 9.15 -31.28 18.06
CA THR A 376 8.70 -32.31 19.01
C THR A 376 9.43 -32.18 20.35
N PHE A 377 8.77 -32.58 21.43
CA PHE A 377 9.39 -32.64 22.76
C PHE A 377 9.92 -34.04 23.07
N ARG A 378 11.00 -34.11 23.84
CA ARG A 378 11.43 -35.35 24.50
C ARG A 378 10.44 -35.73 25.59
N ASN A 379 10.58 -36.94 26.12
CA ASN A 379 9.76 -37.41 27.23
C ASN A 379 9.81 -36.46 28.43
N ALA A 380 8.65 -36.16 29.03
CA ALA A 380 8.57 -35.24 30.15
C ALA A 380 9.24 -35.83 31.37
N CYS A 381 10.07 -35.03 32.01
CA CYS A 381 10.60 -35.35 33.31
C CYS A 381 9.67 -34.73 34.35
N LYS A 382 8.99 -35.56 35.14
CA LYS A 382 8.26 -35.10 36.33
C LYS A 382 9.29 -34.61 37.35
N LEU A 383 9.13 -33.38 37.84
CA LEU A 383 10.04 -32.83 38.83
C LEU A 383 9.77 -33.45 40.20
N VAL A 384 10.85 -33.81 40.90
CA VAL A 384 10.77 -34.29 42.29
C VAL A 384 10.45 -33.11 43.21
N HIS A 385 9.46 -33.27 44.08
CA HIS A 385 9.06 -32.32 45.10
C HIS A 385 8.60 -33.08 46.37
N ASP A 386 8.51 -32.37 47.49
CA ASP A 386 8.11 -32.88 48.80
C ASP A 386 6.89 -33.84 48.80
N LYS A 387 5.85 -33.54 48.02
CA LYS A 387 4.65 -34.39 47.91
C LYS A 387 4.79 -35.61 47.00
N ASN A 388 5.93 -35.81 46.31
CA ASN A 388 6.17 -36.97 45.46
C ASN A 388 7.38 -37.82 45.87
N ILE A 389 8.02 -37.48 46.99
CA ILE A 389 8.96 -38.32 47.72
C ILE A 389 8.14 -39.11 48.77
N VAL A 390 8.53 -40.36 49.05
CA VAL A 390 7.84 -41.25 50.03
C VAL A 390 7.81 -40.65 51.47
N GLY A 391 8.63 -39.62 51.73
CA GLY A 391 8.64 -38.80 52.94
C GLY A 391 9.93 -37.98 53.04
N ASP A 392 10.17 -37.34 54.18
CA ASP A 392 11.46 -36.74 54.52
C ASP A 392 12.10 -37.47 55.72
N VAL A 393 13.44 -37.36 55.83
CA VAL A 393 14.18 -37.85 57.01
C VAL A 393 14.33 -36.70 58.03
N ALA A 394 14.74 -35.53 57.55
CA ALA A 394 14.75 -34.25 58.25
C ALA A 394 14.99 -33.11 57.22
N GLY A 395 14.26 -32.00 57.33
CA GLY A 395 14.52 -30.78 56.55
C GLY A 395 14.46 -30.97 55.02
N GLY A 396 13.59 -31.85 54.53
CA GLY A 396 13.43 -32.11 53.08
C GLY A 396 14.50 -33.01 52.45
N SER A 397 15.40 -33.61 53.23
CA SER A 397 16.40 -34.55 52.72
C SER A 397 15.83 -35.97 52.54
N VAL A 398 16.19 -36.62 51.43
CA VAL A 398 15.79 -38.01 51.11
C VAL A 398 16.68 -39.05 51.81
N VAL A 399 17.91 -38.65 52.16
CA VAL A 399 18.87 -39.47 52.89
C VAL A 399 19.56 -38.61 53.96
N GLN A 400 19.72 -39.16 55.15
CA GLN A 400 20.54 -38.57 56.21
C GLN A 400 21.60 -39.59 56.65
N SER A 401 22.84 -39.12 56.84
CA SER A 401 23.95 -39.94 57.34
C SER A 401 24.52 -39.36 58.62
N GLY A 402 25.13 -40.20 59.44
CA GLY A 402 25.92 -39.75 60.57
C GLY A 402 26.79 -40.87 61.15
N SER A 403 27.50 -40.55 62.22
CA SER A 403 28.35 -41.50 62.94
C SER A 403 28.42 -41.16 64.42
N ASN A 404 28.64 -42.17 65.25
CA ASN A 404 29.07 -42.03 66.63
C ASN A 404 30.13 -43.08 66.97
N ALA A 405 30.54 -43.18 68.23
CA ALA A 405 31.54 -44.17 68.67
C ALA A 405 31.14 -45.63 68.37
N SER A 406 29.85 -45.90 68.14
CA SER A 406 29.35 -47.23 67.82
C SER A 406 29.31 -47.53 66.32
N GLY A 407 29.63 -46.58 65.44
CA GLY A 407 29.67 -46.79 63.99
C GLY A 407 28.95 -45.71 63.19
N GLN A 408 28.63 -46.02 61.93
CA GLN A 408 27.98 -45.16 60.96
C GLN A 408 26.53 -45.57 60.73
N TRP A 409 25.71 -44.62 60.28
CA TRP A 409 24.32 -44.88 59.95
C TRP A 409 23.84 -44.08 58.74
N LEU A 410 22.84 -44.64 58.07
CA LEU A 410 22.05 -44.02 57.01
C LEU A 410 20.57 -44.18 57.34
N ARG A 411 19.81 -43.11 57.13
CA ARG A 411 18.34 -43.12 57.14
C ARG A 411 17.85 -42.68 55.78
N PHE A 412 16.87 -43.41 55.27
CA PHE A 412 16.16 -43.12 54.03
C PHE A 412 14.76 -42.61 54.34
N ALA A 413 14.27 -41.71 53.48
CA ALA A 413 12.93 -41.12 53.54
C ALA A 413 11.80 -42.16 53.55
N ASP A 414 12.03 -43.32 52.95
CA ASP A 414 11.08 -44.44 52.92
C ASP A 414 10.91 -45.11 54.30
N GLY A 415 11.73 -44.76 55.30
CA GLY A 415 11.74 -45.33 56.64
C GLY A 415 12.82 -46.40 56.88
N THR A 416 13.65 -46.73 55.87
CA THR A 416 14.75 -47.68 55.98
C THR A 416 15.92 -47.05 56.75
N GLN A 417 16.49 -47.79 57.70
CA GLN A 417 17.70 -47.41 58.43
C GLN A 417 18.76 -48.50 58.22
N ILE A 418 20.00 -48.07 58.00
CA ILE A 418 21.17 -48.94 57.93
C ILE A 418 22.17 -48.45 58.96
N CYS A 419 22.57 -49.32 59.87
CA CYS A 419 23.67 -49.10 60.79
C CYS A 419 24.81 -50.03 60.39
N TYR A 420 26.05 -49.54 60.41
CA TYR A 420 27.22 -50.35 60.05
C TYR A 420 28.48 -49.86 60.74
N GLY A 421 29.49 -50.73 60.86
CA GLY A 421 30.76 -50.38 61.48
C GLY A 421 31.71 -51.57 61.59
N ASN A 422 32.82 -51.36 62.32
CA ASN A 422 33.78 -52.41 62.65
C ASN A 422 33.80 -52.63 64.17
N GLN A 423 33.80 -53.89 64.59
CA GLN A 423 33.91 -54.31 65.98
C GLN A 423 35.20 -55.08 66.20
N ASN A 424 36.15 -54.42 66.86
CA ASN A 424 37.41 -55.02 67.27
C ASN A 424 37.29 -55.79 68.59
N PHE A 425 37.91 -56.95 68.66
CA PHE A 425 38.03 -57.81 69.83
C PHE A 425 39.51 -57.93 70.20
N PRO A 426 40.01 -57.16 71.18
CA PRO A 426 41.40 -57.23 71.61
C PRO A 426 41.61 -58.31 72.69
N GLY A 427 42.76 -59.00 72.62
CA GLY A 427 43.26 -59.95 73.63
C GLY A 427 42.73 -61.39 73.53
N ASN A 428 43.34 -62.29 74.30
CA ASN A 428 43.01 -63.72 74.33
C ASN A 428 41.79 -63.99 75.23
N GLY A 429 40.62 -64.21 74.64
CA GLY A 429 39.42 -64.65 75.37
C GLY A 429 38.18 -64.78 74.48
N TRP A 430 37.43 -65.89 74.61
CA TRP A 430 36.19 -66.19 73.89
C TRP A 430 35.01 -65.31 74.32
N ASN A 431 35.14 -64.00 74.09
CA ASN A 431 34.26 -62.98 74.63
C ASN A 431 33.02 -62.78 73.75
N ALA A 432 31.84 -62.74 74.37
CA ALA A 432 30.65 -62.17 73.76
C ALA A 432 30.71 -60.65 73.89
N LYS A 433 30.46 -59.92 72.81
CA LYS A 433 30.49 -58.45 72.82
C LYS A 433 29.20 -57.89 72.24
N PRO A 434 28.53 -56.95 72.93
CA PRO A 434 27.43 -56.21 72.34
C PRO A 434 27.97 -55.16 71.36
N TRP A 435 27.40 -55.10 70.17
CA TRP A 435 27.46 -53.92 69.32
C TRP A 435 26.16 -53.13 69.49
N HIS A 436 26.25 -51.95 70.10
CA HIS A 436 25.14 -51.00 70.13
C HIS A 436 25.01 -50.34 68.76
N TYR A 437 23.82 -50.32 68.20
CA TYR A 437 23.61 -49.61 66.94
C TYR A 437 23.79 -48.10 67.15
N PRO A 438 24.40 -47.37 66.20
CA PRO A 438 24.50 -45.92 66.27
C PRO A 438 23.16 -45.21 66.51
N LEU A 439 22.06 -45.78 66.00
CA LEU A 439 20.69 -45.37 66.27
C LEU A 439 19.79 -46.60 66.45
N ALA A 440 18.80 -46.51 67.34
CA ALA A 440 17.84 -47.58 67.55
C ALA A 440 16.90 -47.78 66.33
N PHE A 441 16.42 -49.01 66.15
CA PHE A 441 15.36 -49.37 65.21
C PHE A 441 14.00 -49.44 65.92
N ILE A 442 12.89 -49.28 65.20
CA ILE A 442 11.54 -49.43 65.78
C ILE A 442 11.15 -50.90 66.02
N SER A 443 11.80 -51.82 65.31
CA SER A 443 11.59 -53.27 65.39
C SER A 443 12.92 -53.99 65.17
N ARG A 444 12.94 -55.31 65.43
CA ARG A 444 14.16 -56.12 65.31
C ARG A 444 14.71 -56.06 63.88
N PRO A 445 15.93 -55.54 63.66
CA PRO A 445 16.53 -55.43 62.34
C PRO A 445 17.05 -56.79 61.85
N VAL A 446 17.39 -56.86 60.56
CA VAL A 446 18.20 -57.94 60.00
C VAL A 446 19.67 -57.57 60.18
N VAL A 447 20.45 -58.49 60.75
CA VAL A 447 21.87 -58.25 61.07
C VAL A 447 22.74 -59.25 60.33
N ALA A 448 23.84 -58.76 59.77
CA ALA A 448 24.92 -59.58 59.28
C ALA A 448 26.24 -59.16 59.94
N VAL A 449 27.03 -60.16 60.32
CA VAL A 449 28.38 -59.98 60.86
C VAL A 449 29.32 -60.80 60.00
N SER A 450 30.40 -60.17 59.53
CA SER A 450 31.41 -60.81 58.70
C SER A 450 32.79 -60.62 59.33
N GLY A 451 33.63 -61.64 59.25
CA GLY A 451 35.02 -61.55 59.70
C GLY A 451 35.80 -60.58 58.80
N GLY A 452 36.45 -59.59 59.41
CA GLY A 452 37.34 -58.66 58.73
C GLY A 452 38.82 -59.07 58.78
N GLY A 453 39.18 -59.92 59.75
CA GLY A 453 40.52 -60.49 59.90
C GLY A 453 40.76 -60.94 61.34
N ASP A 454 41.57 -61.98 61.52
CA ASP A 454 41.88 -62.54 62.83
C ASP A 454 43.29 -63.12 62.83
N ASN A 455 44.31 -62.31 63.16
CA ASN A 455 45.73 -62.66 63.24
C ASN A 455 46.22 -63.87 62.36
N GLY A 456 45.88 -63.88 61.06
CA GLY A 456 46.26 -64.92 60.09
C GLY A 456 45.36 -66.17 59.97
N GLY A 457 44.24 -66.23 60.71
CA GLY A 457 43.28 -67.35 60.75
C GLY A 457 41.84 -66.99 60.36
N PHE A 458 40.93 -67.95 60.55
CA PHE A 458 39.49 -67.80 60.30
C PHE A 458 38.74 -67.44 61.60
N ALA A 459 37.98 -66.35 61.57
CA ALA A 459 37.04 -65.98 62.63
C ALA A 459 35.59 -65.92 62.13
N ALA A 460 34.71 -66.61 62.83
CA ALA A 460 33.26 -66.53 62.70
C ALA A 460 32.67 -65.76 63.89
N ALA A 461 31.53 -65.11 63.66
CA ALA A 461 30.77 -64.40 64.68
C ALA A 461 29.32 -64.90 64.72
N PRO A 462 29.04 -66.08 65.30
CA PRO A 462 27.66 -66.50 65.55
C PRO A 462 26.92 -65.43 66.37
N ILE A 463 25.76 -65.03 65.85
CA ILE A 463 24.84 -64.09 66.50
C ILE A 463 24.11 -64.85 67.61
N LEU A 464 24.12 -64.30 68.83
CA LEU A 464 23.37 -64.84 69.96
C LEU A 464 21.99 -64.21 70.05
N GLU A 465 21.94 -62.88 69.94
CA GLU A 465 20.72 -62.12 70.17
C GLU A 465 20.71 -60.85 69.33
N ILE A 466 19.55 -60.56 68.71
CA ILE A 466 19.31 -59.32 67.98
C ILE A 466 18.21 -58.55 68.71
N GLN A 467 18.56 -57.36 69.19
CA GLN A 467 17.65 -56.40 69.79
C GLN A 467 17.42 -55.23 68.82
N ASN A 468 16.53 -54.31 69.17
CA ASN A 468 16.30 -53.11 68.36
C ASN A 468 17.36 -52.00 68.58
N THR A 469 18.18 -52.12 69.64
CA THR A 469 19.26 -51.18 70.00
C THR A 469 20.66 -51.74 69.83
N GLY A 470 20.81 -53.05 69.55
CA GLY A 470 22.10 -53.68 69.33
C GLY A 470 22.00 -55.16 69.02
N VAL A 471 23.15 -55.78 68.78
CA VAL A 471 23.32 -57.22 68.57
C VAL A 471 24.43 -57.75 69.47
N ILE A 472 24.25 -58.95 70.01
CA ILE A 472 25.29 -59.67 70.73
C ILE A 472 25.76 -60.82 69.85
N PHE A 473 27.06 -60.87 69.61
CA PHE A 473 27.70 -61.98 68.90
C PHE A 473 28.98 -62.37 69.62
N ARG A 474 29.43 -63.60 69.37
CA ARG A 474 30.62 -64.16 70.00
C ARG A 474 31.65 -64.48 68.93
N LYS A 475 32.90 -64.13 69.19
CA LYS A 475 34.02 -64.58 68.36
C LYS A 475 34.18 -66.10 68.47
N VAL A 476 34.35 -66.79 67.35
CA VAL A 476 34.76 -68.19 67.24
C VAL A 476 35.92 -68.26 66.23
N THR A 477 37.08 -68.75 66.62
CA THR A 477 38.29 -68.85 65.78
C THR A 477 38.80 -70.28 65.73
N GLY A 478 39.45 -70.62 64.62
CA GLY A 478 40.19 -71.88 64.48
C GLY A 478 41.68 -71.77 64.84
N SER A 479 42.18 -70.57 65.16
CA SER A 479 43.62 -70.34 65.38
C SER A 479 44.00 -70.57 66.84
N VAL A 480 44.85 -71.57 67.10
CA VAL A 480 45.30 -71.94 68.45
C VAL A 480 46.55 -71.17 68.91
N GLU A 481 47.21 -70.40 68.05
CA GLU A 481 48.62 -70.04 68.30
C GLU A 481 48.99 -68.56 68.39
N ASN A 482 48.09 -67.57 68.20
CA ASN A 482 48.32 -66.17 68.64
C ASN A 482 47.02 -65.35 68.51
N ASP A 483 46.01 -65.59 69.36
CA ASP A 483 44.67 -64.99 69.21
C ASP A 483 44.52 -63.56 69.77
N ASN A 484 45.45 -62.65 69.41
CA ASN A 484 45.58 -61.35 70.09
C ASN A 484 44.55 -60.30 69.63
N TRP A 485 43.93 -60.44 68.45
CA TRP A 485 42.89 -59.53 67.96
C TRP A 485 42.03 -60.15 66.86
N ALA A 486 40.74 -59.82 66.81
CA ALA A 486 39.87 -60.04 65.65
C ALA A 486 39.01 -58.83 65.34
N ASP A 487 38.74 -58.62 64.05
CA ASP A 487 37.83 -57.59 63.56
C ASP A 487 36.61 -58.20 62.89
N PHE A 488 35.46 -57.59 63.12
CA PHE A 488 34.20 -57.95 62.50
C PHE A 488 33.51 -56.74 61.91
N PHE A 489 33.20 -56.81 60.62
CA PHE A 489 32.32 -55.83 59.97
C PHE A 489 30.88 -56.21 60.24
N VAL A 490 30.15 -55.27 60.82
CA VAL A 490 28.76 -55.43 61.25
C VAL A 490 27.86 -54.52 60.42
N ILE A 491 26.70 -55.04 60.03
CA ILE A 491 25.63 -54.28 59.39
C ILE A 491 24.28 -54.70 59.96
N ALA A 492 23.43 -53.72 60.25
CA ALA A 492 22.04 -53.91 60.66
C ALA A 492 21.13 -53.08 59.75
N ILE A 493 20.12 -53.72 59.17
CA ILE A 493 19.15 -53.10 58.27
C ILE A 493 17.76 -53.27 58.86
N GLY A 494 17.03 -52.16 59.02
CA GLY A 494 15.71 -52.17 59.65
C GLY A 494 14.93 -50.89 59.37
N ARG A 495 13.97 -50.58 60.24
CA ARG A 495 13.07 -49.42 60.10
C ARG A 495 13.29 -48.42 61.22
N TRP A 496 13.17 -47.12 60.93
CA TRP A 496 13.26 -46.04 61.93
C TRP A 496 11.94 -45.29 62.15
N LYS A 497 10.95 -45.49 61.27
CA LYS A 497 9.57 -44.99 61.39
C LYS A 497 8.57 -46.02 60.87
#